data_AF-A0A3D5ZJF9-F1
#
_entry.id   AF-A0A3D5ZJF9-F1
#
_cell.length_a   1.000
_cell.length_b   1.000
_cell.length_c   1.000
_cell.angle_alpha   90.00
_cell.angle_beta   90.00
_cell.angle_gamma   90.00
#
_symmetry.space_group_name_H-M   'P 1'
#
loop_
_entity.id
_entity.type
_entity.pdbx_description
1 polymer ?
#
loop_
_entity_poly.entity_id
_entity_poly.type
_entity_poly.pdbx_seq_one_letter_code
_entity_poly.pdbx_strand_id
1 'polypeptide(L)'
;MTIADIIQIILGVLSLIATVAVSIVIARVETKRAKRQHTEAIQQQVKEFVMDNESEIDYLPLCVFANAVSPYAANKRQIYNRFNRCTEEVQIEILRHQNIPIGLIKDKNVLDKCLDSFDEQALETELWERSWLYDGGKYFHRAIDYYREMAVDDDNPHIFEIPRLNESLAKAFPDFKADLTLYMDRYLEFVLRDQDDTKDLPEKLPQIPPFTAIDSFVGVGNCDEPTLCFWMMRFITSGCLAFWHHKLVADRDADWRQLNIGDGVIETYEDMYYDTLMMLYTTYANIKEEN
;
A
#
# COMPACT_ATOMS: atom_id res chain seq x y z
N MET A 1 12.55 10.00 -78.64
CA MET A 1 11.49 10.29 -77.65
C MET A 1 10.58 11.34 -78.25
N THR A 2 9.31 11.03 -78.40
CA THR A 2 8.30 11.99 -78.88
C THR A 2 7.87 12.89 -77.72
N ILE A 3 7.30 14.06 -78.02
CA ILE A 3 6.73 14.97 -77.00
C ILE A 3 5.64 14.25 -76.18
N ALA A 4 4.90 13.34 -76.82
CA ALA A 4 3.88 12.51 -76.17
C ALA A 4 4.48 11.59 -75.10
N ASP A 5 5.64 10.97 -75.36
CA ASP A 5 6.33 10.09 -74.39
C ASP A 5 6.77 10.87 -73.14
N ILE A 6 7.25 12.11 -73.32
CA ILE A 6 7.67 13.00 -72.23
C ILE A 6 6.47 13.35 -71.34
N ILE A 7 5.33 13.71 -71.94
CA ILE A 7 4.10 14.04 -71.22
C ILE A 7 3.59 12.83 -70.42
N GLN A 8 3.62 11.63 -71.00
CA GLN A 8 3.19 10.41 -70.31
C GLN A 8 4.09 10.07 -69.11
N ILE A 9 5.41 10.25 -69.22
CA ILE A 9 6.34 10.05 -68.10
C ILE A 9 6.03 11.05 -66.98
N ILE A 10 5.83 12.33 -67.30
CA ILE A 10 5.50 13.36 -66.30
C ILE A 10 4.18 13.05 -65.59
N LEU A 11 3.15 12.65 -66.34
CA LEU A 11 1.85 12.25 -65.77
C LEU A 11 1.99 11.00 -64.88
N GLY A 12 2.80 10.03 -65.28
CA GLY A 12 3.10 8.84 -64.49
C GLY A 12 3.79 9.18 -63.17
N VAL A 13 4.78 10.06 -63.19
CA VAL A 13 5.48 10.54 -61.97
C VAL A 13 4.53 11.32 -61.06
N LEU A 14 3.72 12.23 -61.61
CA LEU A 14 2.73 12.98 -60.83
C LEU A 14 1.66 12.06 -60.20
N SER A 15 1.18 11.07 -60.95
CA SER A 15 0.23 10.06 -60.45
C SER A 15 0.85 9.20 -59.34
N LEU A 16 2.12 8.82 -59.47
CA LEU A 16 2.84 8.09 -58.43
C LEU A 16 3.00 8.93 -57.16
N ILE A 17 3.39 10.20 -57.28
CA ILE A 17 3.52 11.13 -56.15
C ILE A 17 2.17 11.30 -55.44
N ALA A 18 1.09 11.50 -56.21
CA ALA A 18 -0.26 11.61 -55.66
C ALA A 18 -0.66 10.34 -54.89
N THR A 19 -0.38 9.16 -55.45
CA THR A 19 -0.68 7.87 -54.82
C THR A 19 0.09 7.69 -53.51
N VAL A 20 1.39 7.97 -53.50
CA VAL A 20 2.22 7.89 -52.29
C VAL A 20 1.74 8.87 -51.22
N ALA A 21 1.39 10.10 -51.62
CA ALA A 21 0.88 11.11 -50.69
C ALA A 21 -0.45 10.67 -50.05
N VAL A 22 -1.39 10.14 -50.85
CA VAL A 22 -2.66 9.60 -50.34
C VAL A 22 -2.44 8.44 -49.38
N SER A 23 -1.56 7.48 -49.73
CA SER A 23 -1.23 6.35 -48.85
C SER A 23 -0.67 6.80 -47.49
N ILE A 24 0.22 7.78 -47.47
CA ILE A 24 0.77 8.34 -46.22
C ILE A 24 -0.33 9.02 -45.38
N VAL A 25 -1.25 9.74 -46.01
CA VAL A 25 -2.38 10.39 -45.31
C VAL A 25 -3.30 9.34 -44.70
N ILE A 26 -3.67 8.30 -45.46
CA ILE A 26 -4.51 7.20 -44.98
C ILE A 26 -3.86 6.52 -43.77
N ALA A 27 -2.59 6.13 -43.88
CA ALA A 27 -1.86 5.48 -42.78
C ALA A 27 -1.84 6.33 -41.50
N ARG A 28 -1.68 7.66 -41.62
CA ARG A 28 -1.73 8.57 -40.47
C ARG A 28 -3.12 8.66 -39.85
N VAL A 29 -4.17 8.71 -40.66
CA VAL A 29 -5.55 8.75 -40.19
C VAL A 29 -5.94 7.45 -39.50
N GLU A 30 -5.60 6.29 -40.08
CA GLU A 30 -5.83 4.98 -39.49
C GLU A 30 -5.11 4.83 -38.16
N THR A 31 -3.83 5.22 -38.09
CA THR A 31 -3.06 5.21 -36.84
C THR A 31 -3.71 6.09 -35.77
N LYS A 32 -4.18 7.30 -36.12
CA LYS A 32 -4.89 8.18 -35.19
C LYS A 32 -6.21 7.58 -34.72
N ARG A 33 -6.96 6.96 -35.63
CA ARG A 33 -8.25 6.31 -35.32
C ARG A 33 -8.05 5.13 -34.39
N ALA A 34 -7.07 4.26 -34.67
CA ALA A 34 -6.74 3.11 -33.84
C ALA A 34 -6.34 3.55 -32.42
N LYS A 35 -5.48 4.57 -32.30
CA LYS A 35 -5.12 5.15 -31.00
C LYS A 35 -6.33 5.67 -30.24
N ARG A 36 -7.21 6.41 -30.90
CA ARG A 36 -8.44 6.93 -30.28
C ARG A 36 -9.37 5.82 -29.82
N GLN A 37 -9.59 4.81 -30.65
CA GLN A 37 -10.42 3.65 -30.31
C GLN A 37 -9.84 2.85 -29.13
N HIS A 38 -8.51 2.70 -29.09
CA HIS A 38 -7.81 2.07 -27.97
C HIS A 38 -8.00 2.86 -26.66
N THR A 39 -7.81 4.18 -26.68
CA THR A 39 -8.05 5.04 -25.52
C THR A 39 -9.51 5.00 -25.08
N GLU A 40 -10.47 5.09 -26.00
CA GLU A 40 -11.91 4.99 -25.70
C GLU A 40 -12.25 3.62 -25.08
N ALA A 41 -11.65 2.53 -25.56
CA ALA A 41 -11.83 1.18 -25.01
C ALA A 41 -11.23 1.02 -23.60
N ILE A 42 -10.07 1.63 -23.32
CA ILE A 42 -9.49 1.66 -21.97
C ILE A 42 -10.40 2.45 -21.04
N GLN A 43 -10.83 3.65 -21.42
CA GLN A 43 -11.71 4.48 -20.59
C GLN A 43 -13.06 3.80 -20.30
N GLN A 44 -13.59 3.06 -21.27
CA GLN A 44 -14.79 2.26 -21.07
C GLN A 44 -14.56 1.13 -20.06
N GLN A 45 -13.45 0.39 -20.17
CA GLN A 45 -13.10 -0.65 -19.19
C GLN A 45 -12.87 -0.09 -17.79
N VAL A 46 -12.23 1.08 -17.66
CA VAL A 46 -12.04 1.77 -16.37
C VAL A 46 -13.40 2.11 -15.76
N LYS A 47 -14.31 2.66 -16.57
CA LYS A 47 -15.66 3.01 -16.11
C LYS A 47 -16.45 1.78 -15.66
N GLU A 48 -16.42 0.70 -16.44
CA GLU A 48 -17.06 -0.57 -16.11
C GLU A 48 -16.48 -1.15 -14.82
N PHE A 49 -15.14 -1.13 -14.67
CA PHE A 49 -14.48 -1.59 -13.46
C PHE A 49 -14.95 -0.81 -12.22
N VAL A 50 -14.96 0.52 -12.27
CA VAL A 50 -15.36 1.35 -11.12
C VAL A 50 -16.83 1.13 -10.77
N MET A 51 -17.72 1.09 -11.77
CA MET A 51 -19.15 0.88 -11.55
C MET A 51 -19.45 -0.50 -10.97
N ASP A 52 -18.82 -1.54 -11.50
CA ASP A 52 -19.07 -2.90 -11.05
C ASP A 52 -18.49 -3.22 -9.66
N ASN A 53 -17.54 -2.41 -9.18
CA ASN A 53 -16.87 -2.58 -7.89
C ASN A 53 -17.15 -1.42 -6.92
N GLU A 54 -18.23 -0.66 -7.13
CA GLU A 54 -18.56 0.50 -6.30
C GLU A 54 -18.62 0.15 -4.80
N SER A 55 -19.12 -1.04 -4.44
CA SER A 55 -19.22 -1.50 -3.05
C SER A 55 -17.89 -1.88 -2.40
N GLU A 56 -16.83 -2.12 -3.18
CA GLU A 56 -15.50 -2.50 -2.69
C GLU A 56 -14.43 -1.46 -3.09
N ILE A 57 -14.84 -0.27 -3.54
CA ILE A 57 -13.91 0.70 -4.13
C ILE A 57 -12.87 1.22 -3.13
N ASP A 58 -13.21 1.22 -1.84
CA ASP A 58 -12.31 1.62 -0.76
C ASP A 58 -11.08 0.70 -0.65
N TYR A 59 -11.17 -0.54 -1.14
CA TYR A 59 -10.05 -1.50 -1.17
C TYR A 59 -9.14 -1.33 -2.39
N LEU A 60 -9.42 -0.37 -3.29
CA LEU A 60 -8.64 -0.16 -4.50
C LEU A 60 -7.13 0.03 -4.25
N PRO A 61 -6.67 0.77 -3.22
CA PRO A 61 -5.24 0.86 -2.92
C PRO A 61 -4.58 -0.50 -2.70
N LEU A 62 -5.28 -1.45 -2.05
CA LEU A 62 -4.75 -2.80 -1.77
C LEU A 62 -4.65 -3.66 -3.03
N CYS A 63 -5.38 -3.32 -4.10
CA CYS A 63 -5.29 -4.05 -5.36
C CYS A 63 -3.87 -4.05 -5.92
N VAL A 64 -3.08 -2.99 -5.68
CA VAL A 64 -1.67 -2.92 -6.11
C VAL A 64 -0.84 -3.99 -5.42
N PHE A 65 -1.06 -4.20 -4.11
CA PHE A 65 -0.33 -5.17 -3.30
C PHE A 65 -0.83 -6.60 -3.57
N ALA A 66 -2.14 -6.77 -3.76
CA ALA A 66 -2.72 -8.02 -4.21
C ALA A 66 -2.15 -8.43 -5.59
N ASN A 67 -1.96 -7.48 -6.51
CA ASN A 67 -1.34 -7.72 -7.80
C ASN A 67 0.13 -8.11 -7.68
N ALA A 68 0.88 -7.42 -6.81
CA ALA A 68 2.29 -7.71 -6.57
C ALA A 68 2.50 -9.09 -5.94
N VAL A 69 1.72 -9.45 -4.92
CA VAL A 69 1.93 -10.68 -4.14
C VAL A 69 1.20 -11.87 -4.74
N SER A 70 -0.05 -11.68 -5.16
CA SER A 70 -1.00 -12.75 -5.52
C SER A 70 -1.67 -12.53 -6.89
N PRO A 71 -0.93 -12.30 -7.99
CA PRO A 71 -1.51 -11.95 -9.29
C PRO A 71 -2.40 -13.05 -9.90
N TYR A 72 -2.13 -14.32 -9.55
CA TYR A 72 -2.84 -15.49 -10.09
C TYR A 72 -3.64 -16.26 -9.03
N ALA A 73 -3.63 -15.82 -7.78
CA ALA A 73 -4.38 -16.48 -6.71
C ALA A 73 -5.83 -16.00 -6.71
N ALA A 74 -6.74 -16.87 -6.26
CA ALA A 74 -8.11 -16.46 -5.94
C ALA A 74 -8.08 -15.73 -4.59
N ASN A 75 -8.09 -14.41 -4.64
CA ASN A 75 -8.22 -13.56 -3.46
C ASN A 75 -9.66 -13.64 -2.93
N LYS A 76 -9.87 -13.34 -1.65
CA LYS A 76 -11.21 -13.34 -1.04
C LYS A 76 -12.08 -12.23 -1.64
N ARG A 77 -11.54 -11.01 -1.79
CA ARG A 77 -12.29 -9.90 -2.40
C ARG A 77 -12.39 -9.99 -3.91
N GLN A 78 -13.54 -9.58 -4.45
CA GLN A 78 -13.77 -9.62 -5.88
C GLN A 78 -13.03 -8.50 -6.61
N ILE A 79 -12.88 -7.32 -5.99
CA ILE A 79 -12.15 -6.21 -6.58
C ILE A 79 -10.68 -6.57 -6.84
N TYR A 80 -10.00 -7.28 -5.93
CA TYR A 80 -8.62 -7.75 -6.12
C TYR A 80 -8.51 -8.66 -7.35
N ASN A 81 -9.41 -9.64 -7.44
CA ASN A 81 -9.42 -10.59 -8.55
C ASN A 81 -9.75 -9.90 -9.89
N ARG A 82 -10.67 -8.94 -9.90
CA ARG A 82 -11.03 -8.18 -11.11
C ARG A 82 -9.89 -7.27 -11.55
N PHE A 83 -9.24 -6.60 -10.61
CA PHE A 83 -8.09 -5.74 -10.90
C PHE A 83 -6.94 -6.56 -11.48
N ASN A 84 -6.63 -7.72 -10.89
CA ASN A 84 -5.59 -8.63 -11.38
C ASN A 84 -5.86 -9.21 -12.78
N ARG A 85 -7.12 -9.21 -13.24
CA ARG A 85 -7.50 -9.66 -14.60
C ARG A 85 -7.40 -8.55 -15.64
N CYS A 86 -7.38 -7.29 -15.24
CA CYS A 86 -7.18 -6.17 -16.14
C CYS A 86 -5.76 -6.21 -16.74
N THR A 87 -5.59 -5.62 -17.93
CA THR A 87 -4.25 -5.39 -18.46
C THR A 87 -3.54 -4.31 -17.65
N GLU A 88 -2.19 -4.30 -17.66
CA GLU A 88 -1.42 -3.26 -16.95
C GLU A 88 -1.84 -1.84 -17.35
N GLU A 89 -2.11 -1.61 -18.64
CA GLU A 89 -2.60 -0.31 -19.13
C GLU A 89 -3.92 0.10 -18.47
N VAL A 90 -4.85 -0.84 -18.30
CA VAL A 90 -6.14 -0.60 -17.65
C VAL A 90 -5.96 -0.42 -16.15
N GLN A 91 -5.10 -1.22 -15.49
CA GLN A 91 -4.79 -1.09 -14.07
C GLN A 91 -4.22 0.30 -13.75
N ILE A 92 -3.23 0.76 -14.52
CA ILE A 92 -2.62 2.07 -14.35
C ILE A 92 -3.66 3.18 -14.54
N GLU A 93 -4.52 3.06 -15.55
CA GLU A 93 -5.55 4.06 -15.80
C GLU A 93 -6.66 4.05 -14.74
N ILE A 94 -7.00 2.89 -14.15
CA ILE A 94 -7.90 2.80 -12.97
C ILE A 94 -7.31 3.57 -11.80
N LEU A 95 -6.04 3.32 -11.46
CA LEU A 95 -5.35 3.98 -10.36
C LEU A 95 -5.29 5.51 -10.58
N ARG A 96 -4.94 5.93 -11.80
CA ARG A 96 -4.94 7.36 -12.18
C ARG A 96 -6.34 7.97 -12.06
N HIS A 97 -7.39 7.28 -12.54
CA HIS A 97 -8.75 7.78 -12.52
C HIS A 97 -9.27 8.02 -11.10
N GLN A 98 -8.86 7.15 -10.16
CA GLN A 98 -9.23 7.23 -8.75
C GLN A 98 -8.23 8.06 -7.91
N ASN A 99 -7.30 8.76 -8.55
CA ASN A 99 -6.25 9.56 -7.90
C ASN A 99 -5.41 8.77 -6.90
N ILE A 100 -5.18 7.48 -7.16
CA ILE A 100 -4.30 6.63 -6.36
C ILE A 100 -2.85 6.90 -6.82
N PRO A 101 -2.00 7.51 -5.97
CA PRO A 101 -0.65 7.94 -6.35
C PRO A 101 0.39 6.80 -6.36
N ILE A 102 -0.05 5.54 -6.19
CA ILE A 102 0.81 4.36 -6.15
C ILE A 102 0.78 3.69 -7.53
N GLY A 103 1.96 3.46 -8.13
CA GLY A 103 2.10 2.71 -9.38
C GLY A 103 2.11 1.20 -9.15
N LEU A 104 2.13 0.42 -10.24
CA LEU A 104 2.28 -1.04 -10.14
C LEU A 104 3.66 -1.41 -9.59
N ILE A 105 3.68 -2.32 -8.61
CA ILE A 105 4.92 -2.82 -8.01
C ILE A 105 5.46 -3.96 -8.87
N LYS A 106 6.53 -3.69 -9.63
CA LYS A 106 7.15 -4.68 -10.52
C LYS A 106 8.20 -5.54 -9.81
N ASP A 107 9.00 -4.94 -8.92
CA ASP A 107 10.03 -5.63 -8.16
C ASP A 107 9.51 -6.00 -6.76
N LYS A 108 9.19 -7.28 -6.56
CA LYS A 108 8.71 -7.78 -5.27
C LYS A 108 9.76 -7.66 -4.16
N ASN A 109 11.04 -7.66 -4.50
CA ASN A 109 12.12 -7.52 -3.51
C ASN A 109 12.06 -6.17 -2.78
N VAL A 110 11.35 -5.18 -3.33
CA VAL A 110 11.12 -3.90 -2.64
C VAL A 110 10.30 -4.13 -1.36
N LEU A 111 9.34 -5.04 -1.35
CA LEU A 111 8.52 -5.32 -0.18
C LEU A 111 9.35 -5.97 0.94
N ASP A 112 10.20 -6.93 0.57
CA ASP A 112 11.10 -7.60 1.52
C ASP A 112 12.09 -6.58 2.13
N LYS A 113 12.66 -5.70 1.31
CA LYS A 113 13.52 -4.60 1.81
C LYS A 113 12.79 -3.65 2.75
N CYS A 114 11.51 -3.38 2.52
CA CYS A 114 10.73 -2.54 3.44
C CYS A 114 10.52 -3.25 4.78
N LEU A 115 10.29 -4.56 4.76
CA LEU A 115 10.17 -5.37 5.97
C LEU A 115 11.50 -5.41 6.76
N ASP A 116 12.63 -5.59 6.07
CA ASP A 116 13.97 -5.52 6.69
C ASP A 116 14.23 -4.13 7.29
N SER A 117 13.90 -3.06 6.57
CA SER A 117 14.06 -1.68 7.04
C SER A 117 13.22 -1.39 8.29
N PHE A 118 12.01 -1.95 8.35
CA PHE A 118 11.17 -1.88 9.54
C PHE A 118 11.80 -2.61 10.73
N ASP A 119 12.29 -3.84 10.51
CA ASP A 119 12.92 -4.64 11.57
C ASP A 119 14.14 -3.94 12.17
N GLU A 120 15.02 -3.43 11.31
CA GLU A 120 16.19 -2.64 11.71
C GLU A 120 15.77 -1.44 12.56
N GLN A 121 14.80 -0.64 12.09
CA GLN A 121 14.34 0.54 12.82
C GLN A 121 13.65 0.20 14.14
N ALA A 122 12.86 -0.88 14.19
CA ALA A 122 12.19 -1.35 15.41
C ALA A 122 13.20 -1.83 16.46
N LEU A 123 14.34 -2.39 16.05
CA LEU A 123 15.45 -2.72 16.94
C LEU A 123 16.19 -1.46 17.41
N GLU A 124 16.49 -0.52 16.51
CA GLU A 124 17.19 0.73 16.85
C GLU A 124 16.40 1.62 17.83
N THR A 125 15.08 1.59 17.72
CA THR A 125 14.15 2.37 18.57
C THR A 125 13.62 1.59 19.77
N GLU A 126 14.14 0.38 19.99
CA GLU A 126 13.78 -0.49 21.13
C GLU A 126 12.27 -0.84 21.18
N LEU A 127 11.53 -0.78 20.07
CA LEU A 127 10.13 -1.23 20.03
C LEU A 127 10.00 -2.73 20.38
N TRP A 128 11.06 -3.48 20.08
CA TRP A 128 11.28 -4.84 20.55
C TRP A 128 12.76 -5.12 20.81
N GLU A 129 13.04 -6.08 21.70
CA GLU A 129 14.42 -6.43 22.09
C GLU A 129 15.11 -7.35 21.08
N ARG A 130 14.34 -8.03 20.23
CA ARG A 130 14.83 -8.94 19.20
C ARG A 130 13.86 -8.97 18.02
N SER A 131 14.38 -9.26 16.84
CA SER A 131 13.56 -9.46 15.65
C SER A 131 12.62 -10.66 15.82
N TRP A 132 11.34 -10.42 15.57
CA TRP A 132 10.34 -11.48 15.38
C TRP A 132 10.04 -11.72 13.90
N LEU A 133 10.71 -11.02 13.00
CA LEU A 133 10.66 -11.19 11.55
C LEU A 133 11.70 -12.20 11.04
N TYR A 134 12.09 -13.16 11.89
CA TYR A 134 12.98 -14.24 11.50
C TYR A 134 12.37 -15.16 10.43
N ASP A 135 13.22 -15.95 9.77
CA ASP A 135 12.86 -16.77 8.61
C ASP A 135 12.14 -15.96 7.51
N GLY A 136 12.56 -14.70 7.32
CA GLY A 136 11.98 -13.78 6.33
C GLY A 136 10.55 -13.38 6.64
N GLY A 137 10.23 -13.02 7.89
CA GLY A 137 8.87 -12.60 8.25
C GLY A 137 7.86 -13.74 8.24
N LYS A 138 8.27 -14.96 8.64
CA LYS A 138 7.45 -16.17 8.56
C LYS A 138 6.00 -15.99 9.03
N TYR A 139 5.77 -15.41 10.21
CA TYR A 139 4.40 -15.23 10.73
C TYR A 139 3.64 -14.10 10.05
N PHE A 140 4.33 -13.12 9.50
CA PHE A 140 3.70 -12.10 8.66
C PHE A 140 3.14 -12.73 7.38
N HIS A 141 3.92 -13.52 6.64
CA HIS A 141 3.44 -14.17 5.41
C HIS A 141 2.44 -15.31 5.65
N ARG A 142 2.49 -15.98 6.80
CA ARG A 142 1.51 -17.01 7.15
C ARG A 142 0.08 -16.49 7.27
N ALA A 143 -0.09 -15.20 7.57
CA ALA A 143 -1.39 -14.53 7.55
C ALA A 143 -2.09 -14.73 6.19
N ILE A 144 -1.35 -14.56 5.09
CA ILE A 144 -1.90 -14.68 3.74
C ILE A 144 -1.86 -16.12 3.20
N ASP A 145 -0.88 -16.93 3.61
CA ASP A 145 -0.71 -18.31 3.12
C ASP A 145 -1.75 -19.27 3.69
N TYR A 146 -2.10 -19.13 4.98
CA TYR A 146 -2.97 -20.07 5.69
C TYR A 146 -4.27 -19.43 6.20
N TYR A 147 -4.26 -18.13 6.48
CA TYR A 147 -5.36 -17.47 7.21
C TYR A 147 -6.07 -16.39 6.41
N ARG A 148 -5.80 -16.27 5.09
CA ARG A 148 -6.39 -15.28 4.16
C ARG A 148 -7.87 -15.01 4.39
N GLU A 149 -8.67 -16.06 4.52
CA GLU A 149 -10.12 -15.96 4.64
C GLU A 149 -10.63 -15.69 6.06
N MET A 150 -9.76 -15.78 7.06
CA MET A 150 -10.11 -15.52 8.45
C MET A 150 -10.56 -14.07 8.61
N ALA A 151 -11.63 -13.86 9.35
CA ALA A 151 -12.07 -12.53 9.71
C ALA A 151 -11.06 -11.91 10.68
N VAL A 152 -10.80 -10.62 10.50
CA VAL A 152 -10.21 -9.82 11.57
C VAL A 152 -11.37 -9.52 12.50
N ASP A 153 -11.40 -10.17 13.66
CA ASP A 153 -12.31 -9.74 14.73
C ASP A 153 -11.96 -8.28 15.07
N ASP A 154 -12.95 -7.47 15.48
CA ASP A 154 -12.86 -6.03 15.79
C ASP A 154 -11.99 -5.71 17.04
N ASP A 155 -10.91 -6.47 17.18
CA ASP A 155 -9.94 -6.44 18.25
C ASP A 155 -8.82 -5.49 17.86
N ASN A 156 -9.11 -4.21 17.58
CA ASN A 156 -8.14 -3.19 17.98
C ASN A 156 -8.30 -3.08 19.49
N PRO A 157 -7.56 -3.87 20.29
CA PRO A 157 -7.89 -3.97 21.68
C PRO A 157 -7.31 -2.68 22.25
N HIS A 158 -8.19 -1.72 22.52
CA HIS A 158 -7.89 -0.65 23.44
C HIS A 158 -7.65 -1.32 24.79
N ILE A 159 -6.45 -1.87 24.98
CA ILE A 159 -6.05 -2.68 26.15
C ILE A 159 -4.75 -2.18 26.77
N PHE A 160 -4.01 -1.33 26.05
CA PHE A 160 -2.72 -0.83 26.52
C PHE A 160 -2.91 0.24 27.58
N GLU A 161 -2.26 0.04 28.72
CA GLU A 161 -2.22 1.05 29.78
C GLU A 161 -1.06 2.01 29.53
N ILE A 162 -1.39 3.30 29.44
CA ILE A 162 -0.38 4.37 29.38
C ILE A 162 -0.30 4.99 30.78
N PRO A 163 0.86 4.95 31.46
CA PRO A 163 1.03 5.53 32.79
C PRO A 163 0.58 7.00 32.83
N ARG A 164 -0.60 7.29 33.40
CA ARG A 164 -1.21 8.63 33.52
C ARG A 164 -1.01 9.52 32.28
N LEU A 165 -1.80 9.26 31.24
CA LEU A 165 -2.13 10.27 30.22
C LEU A 165 -2.59 11.56 30.92
N ASN A 166 -2.25 12.75 30.38
CA ASN A 166 -2.44 14.09 30.97
C ASN A 166 -3.48 14.17 32.12
N GLU A 167 -3.14 14.81 33.26
CA GLU A 167 -4.00 14.90 34.45
C GLU A 167 -5.47 15.28 34.17
N SER A 168 -5.75 16.08 33.14
CA SER A 168 -7.12 16.39 32.71
C SER A 168 -7.82 15.21 32.03
N LEU A 169 -7.11 14.45 31.19
CA LEU A 169 -7.66 13.28 30.47
C LEU A 169 -7.81 12.08 31.41
N ALA A 170 -6.84 11.84 32.29
CA ALA A 170 -6.95 10.82 33.33
C ALA A 170 -8.09 11.09 34.33
N LYS A 171 -8.46 12.37 34.57
CA LYS A 171 -9.64 12.73 35.38
C LYS A 171 -10.95 12.47 34.65
N ALA A 172 -10.97 12.63 33.33
CA ALA A 172 -12.17 12.43 32.52
C ALA A 172 -12.41 10.95 32.17
N PHE A 173 -11.34 10.17 32.00
CA PHE A 173 -11.38 8.77 31.56
C PHE A 173 -10.42 7.90 32.39
N PRO A 174 -10.80 7.54 33.64
CA PRO A 174 -9.95 6.75 34.53
C PRO A 174 -9.68 5.31 34.04
N ASP A 175 -10.58 4.75 33.23
CA ASP A 175 -10.45 3.40 32.64
C ASP A 175 -10.03 3.46 31.16
N PHE A 176 -9.43 4.56 30.72
CA PHE A 176 -8.94 4.70 29.34
C PHE A 176 -7.89 3.65 29.04
N LYS A 177 -8.05 2.99 27.90
CA LYS A 177 -7.06 2.09 27.33
C LYS A 177 -6.70 2.58 25.93
N ALA A 178 -5.41 2.58 25.65
CA ALA A 178 -4.88 2.98 24.36
C ALA A 178 -4.88 1.80 23.38
N ASP A 179 -4.92 2.12 22.09
CA ASP A 179 -4.49 1.20 21.05
C ASP A 179 -2.95 1.09 21.03
N LEU A 180 -2.45 0.16 20.23
CA LEU A 180 -1.01 -0.08 20.11
C LEU A 180 -0.26 1.13 19.53
N THR A 181 -0.86 1.85 18.57
CA THR A 181 -0.24 3.01 17.93
C THR A 181 0.04 4.11 18.95
N LEU A 182 -0.97 4.49 19.74
CA LEU A 182 -0.79 5.50 20.79
C LEU A 182 0.18 5.00 21.89
N TYR A 183 0.16 3.71 22.22
CA TYR A 183 1.16 3.16 23.15
C TYR A 183 2.58 3.30 22.60
N MET A 184 2.80 2.97 21.33
CA MET A 184 4.09 3.10 20.64
C MET A 184 4.55 4.55 20.55
N ASP A 185 3.67 5.49 20.20
CA ASP A 185 3.98 6.93 20.20
C ASP A 185 4.52 7.36 21.56
N ARG A 186 3.77 7.08 22.64
CA ARG A 186 4.18 7.47 23.99
C ARG A 186 5.45 6.74 24.47
N TYR A 187 5.69 5.52 24.00
CA TYR A 187 6.94 4.81 24.26
C TYR A 187 8.12 5.44 23.52
N LEU A 188 7.96 5.84 22.25
CA LEU A 188 9.01 6.52 21.49
C LEU A 188 9.36 7.88 22.10
N GLU A 189 8.40 8.64 22.61
CA GLU A 189 8.69 9.85 23.41
C GLU A 189 9.63 9.55 24.60
N PHE A 190 9.48 8.37 25.21
CA PHE A 190 10.33 7.94 26.32
C PHE A 190 11.74 7.58 25.86
N VAL A 191 11.87 6.82 24.76
CA VAL A 191 13.16 6.40 24.21
C VAL A 191 13.93 7.58 23.61
N LEU A 192 13.27 8.41 22.80
CA LEU A 192 13.90 9.47 22.02
C LEU A 192 14.11 10.77 22.79
N ARG A 193 13.30 11.03 23.84
CA ARG A 193 13.30 12.30 24.60
C ARG A 193 13.06 13.53 23.70
N ASP A 194 12.24 13.37 22.67
CA ASP A 194 12.07 14.35 21.59
C ASP A 194 10.97 15.39 21.85
N GLN A 195 10.04 15.14 22.78
CA GLN A 195 8.96 16.06 23.18
C GLN A 195 9.28 16.85 24.46
N ASP A 196 9.01 18.15 24.47
CA ASP A 196 9.36 19.06 25.59
C ASP A 196 8.48 18.89 26.84
N ASP A 197 7.24 18.47 26.70
CA ASP A 197 6.27 18.28 27.79
C ASP A 197 6.47 16.98 28.59
N THR A 198 7.32 16.08 28.09
CA THR A 198 7.60 14.77 28.70
C THR A 198 9.04 14.56 29.13
N LYS A 199 9.96 15.48 28.76
CA LYS A 199 11.36 15.49 29.22
C LYS A 199 11.51 15.45 30.74
N ASP A 200 10.58 16.08 31.47
CA ASP A 200 10.69 16.27 32.91
C ASP A 200 9.94 15.23 33.77
N LEU A 201 9.14 14.33 33.16
CA LEU A 201 8.30 13.35 33.86
C LEU A 201 8.29 11.97 33.16
N PRO A 202 9.45 11.29 33.05
CA PRO A 202 9.59 10.02 32.32
C PRO A 202 8.74 8.87 32.92
N GLU A 203 8.37 8.97 34.18
CA GLU A 203 7.49 8.04 34.90
C GLU A 203 6.04 8.02 34.39
N LYS A 204 5.62 9.05 33.63
CA LYS A 204 4.29 9.17 33.01
C LYS A 204 4.27 8.67 31.56
N LEU A 205 5.32 7.98 31.11
CA LEU A 205 5.39 7.36 29.81
C LEU A 205 5.50 5.84 29.93
N PRO A 206 5.07 5.09 28.92
CA PRO A 206 5.38 3.67 28.82
C PRO A 206 6.89 3.44 28.85
N GLN A 207 7.33 2.52 29.72
CA GLN A 207 8.74 2.13 29.85
C GLN A 207 8.99 0.69 29.39
N ILE A 208 7.91 -0.06 29.11
CA ILE A 208 7.98 -1.44 28.63
C ILE A 208 7.96 -1.38 27.10
N PRO A 209 8.89 -2.05 26.41
CA PRO A 209 8.86 -2.17 24.96
C PRO A 209 7.49 -2.64 24.47
N PRO A 210 6.91 -2.03 23.43
CA PRO A 210 5.59 -2.38 22.91
C PRO A 210 5.40 -3.86 22.61
N PHE A 211 6.41 -4.54 22.05
CA PHE A 211 6.28 -5.98 21.80
C PHE A 211 6.28 -6.82 23.10
N THR A 212 7.03 -6.41 24.12
CA THR A 212 6.98 -7.03 25.45
C THR A 212 5.62 -6.81 26.12
N ALA A 213 5.00 -5.65 25.91
CA ALA A 213 3.64 -5.38 26.36
C ALA A 213 2.62 -6.31 25.66
N ILE A 214 2.75 -6.53 24.34
CA ILE A 214 1.94 -7.51 23.60
C ILE A 214 2.13 -8.92 24.18
N ASP A 215 3.38 -9.36 24.37
CA ASP A 215 3.69 -10.69 24.92
C ASP A 215 3.06 -10.91 26.31
N SER A 216 3.03 -9.86 27.15
CA SER A 216 2.40 -9.94 28.47
C SER A 216 0.89 -10.21 28.43
N PHE A 217 0.20 -9.77 27.36
CA PHE A 217 -1.23 -9.93 27.19
C PHE A 217 -1.57 -11.22 26.43
N VAL A 218 -0.86 -11.47 25.33
CA VAL A 218 -1.16 -12.53 24.37
C VAL A 218 -0.45 -13.85 24.72
N GLY A 219 0.71 -13.77 25.38
CA GLY A 219 1.62 -14.90 25.53
C GLY A 219 2.10 -15.38 24.16
N VAL A 220 2.87 -14.56 23.46
CA VAL A 220 3.28 -14.76 22.05
C VAL A 220 3.97 -16.12 21.83
N GLY A 221 4.64 -16.67 22.83
CA GLY A 221 5.25 -18.01 22.76
C GLY A 221 4.26 -19.18 22.84
N ASN A 222 3.02 -18.96 23.28
CA ASN A 222 2.03 -19.99 23.56
C ASN A 222 0.65 -19.75 22.91
N CYS A 223 0.44 -18.59 22.27
CA CYS A 223 -0.80 -18.31 21.57
C CYS A 223 -0.95 -19.15 20.30
N ASP A 224 -2.17 -19.21 19.78
CA ASP A 224 -2.42 -19.78 18.46
C ASP A 224 -1.76 -18.95 17.36
N GLU A 225 -1.37 -19.62 16.28
CA GLU A 225 -0.65 -19.00 15.18
C GLU A 225 -1.41 -17.85 14.47
N PRO A 226 -2.73 -17.94 14.21
CA PRO A 226 -3.49 -16.79 13.70
C PRO A 226 -3.35 -15.55 14.56
N THR A 227 -3.49 -15.70 15.88
CA THR A 227 -3.32 -14.59 16.84
C THR A 227 -1.92 -13.98 16.73
N LEU A 228 -0.87 -14.79 16.58
CA LEU A 228 0.48 -14.29 16.35
C LEU A 228 0.60 -13.54 15.02
N CYS A 229 0.03 -14.08 13.93
CA CYS A 229 -0.01 -13.43 12.63
C CYS A 229 -0.69 -12.04 12.71
N PHE A 230 -1.82 -11.95 13.40
CA PHE A 230 -2.54 -10.69 13.64
C PHE A 230 -1.66 -9.66 14.35
N TRP A 231 -1.08 -10.03 15.49
CA TRP A 231 -0.25 -9.12 16.26
C TRP A 231 1.03 -8.71 15.53
N MET A 232 1.59 -9.58 14.68
CA MET A 232 2.70 -9.19 13.81
C MET A 232 2.31 -8.11 12.81
N MET A 233 1.17 -8.27 12.12
CA MET A 233 0.66 -7.25 11.18
C MET A 233 0.34 -5.95 11.91
N ARG A 234 -0.35 -6.01 13.07
CA ARG A 234 -0.71 -4.82 13.86
C ARG A 234 0.52 -4.10 14.41
N PHE A 235 1.53 -4.84 14.86
CA PHE A 235 2.78 -4.27 15.35
C PHE A 235 3.51 -3.50 14.25
N ILE A 236 3.56 -4.05 13.04
CA ILE A 236 4.18 -3.39 11.90
C ILE A 236 3.43 -2.10 11.54
N THR A 237 2.10 -2.16 11.39
CA THR A 237 1.31 -0.98 11.00
C THR A 237 1.38 0.12 12.05
N SER A 238 1.19 -0.20 13.33
CA SER A 238 1.33 0.76 14.44
C SER A 238 2.74 1.33 14.51
N GLY A 239 3.79 0.52 14.30
CA GLY A 239 5.17 0.98 14.31
C GLY A 239 5.48 1.96 13.18
N CYS A 240 5.03 1.67 11.95
CA CYS A 240 5.19 2.59 10.81
C CYS A 240 4.53 3.95 11.07
N LEU A 241 3.33 3.96 11.65
CA LEU A 241 2.63 5.20 12.02
C LEU A 241 3.41 5.97 13.10
N ALA A 242 3.88 5.28 14.14
CA ALA A 242 4.62 5.89 15.23
C ALA A 242 5.95 6.49 14.76
N PHE A 243 6.70 5.77 13.92
CA PHE A 243 7.92 6.30 13.31
C PHE A 243 7.66 7.56 12.49
N TRP A 244 6.52 7.65 11.82
CA TRP A 244 6.12 8.86 11.10
C TRP A 244 5.78 10.02 12.03
N HIS A 245 4.98 9.81 13.08
CA HIS A 245 4.67 10.83 14.08
C HIS A 245 5.94 11.44 14.70
N HIS A 246 6.95 10.61 14.92
CA HIS A 246 8.25 10.97 15.48
C HIS A 246 9.29 11.43 14.44
N LYS A 247 8.90 11.58 13.17
CA LYS A 247 9.77 12.05 12.06
C LYS A 247 11.04 11.21 11.87
N LEU A 248 10.98 9.92 12.22
CA LEU A 248 12.06 8.96 12.03
C LEU A 248 12.12 8.39 10.61
N VAL A 249 11.07 8.63 9.82
CA VAL A 249 10.96 8.27 8.41
C VAL A 249 10.66 9.52 7.59
N ALA A 250 11.04 9.50 6.32
CA ALA A 250 10.85 10.65 5.45
C ALA A 250 9.37 11.06 5.38
N ASP A 251 9.09 12.35 5.53
CA ASP A 251 7.77 12.93 5.29
C ASP A 251 7.52 13.03 3.79
N ARG A 252 7.34 11.87 3.14
CA ARG A 252 6.94 11.78 1.74
C ARG A 252 5.45 12.13 1.67
N ASP A 253 5.05 12.88 0.64
CA ASP A 253 3.74 13.52 0.48
C ASP A 253 2.60 12.88 1.28
N ALA A 254 1.98 13.69 2.14
CA ALA A 254 0.89 13.32 3.06
C ALA A 254 -0.32 12.65 2.37
N ASP A 255 -0.42 12.71 1.05
CA ASP A 255 -1.57 12.24 0.27
C ASP A 255 -1.68 10.71 0.20
N TRP A 256 -0.58 9.97 0.24
CA TRP A 256 -0.65 8.50 0.17
C TRP A 256 -0.82 7.84 1.54
N ARG A 257 -0.35 8.44 2.65
CA ARG A 257 -0.61 7.95 4.02
C ARG A 257 -2.09 8.06 4.37
N GLN A 258 -2.80 8.97 3.69
CA GLN A 258 -4.26 9.12 3.75
C GLN A 258 -5.01 8.05 2.93
N LEU A 259 -4.32 7.22 2.13
CA LEU A 259 -4.92 6.03 1.52
C LEU A 259 -5.12 4.90 2.53
N ASN A 260 -4.66 5.07 3.78
CA ASN A 260 -4.95 4.11 4.84
C ASN A 260 -6.45 3.84 4.84
N ILE A 261 -6.77 2.58 4.61
CA ILE A 261 -8.14 2.13 4.50
C ILE A 261 -8.57 1.95 5.95
N GLY A 262 -9.31 2.94 6.45
CA GLY A 262 -9.56 3.08 7.88
C GLY A 262 -9.96 1.75 8.54
N ASP A 263 -9.55 1.53 9.79
CA ASP A 263 -9.65 0.26 10.52
C ASP A 263 -11.03 -0.45 10.35
N GLY A 264 -12.13 0.29 10.22
CA GLY A 264 -13.49 -0.26 9.98
C GLY A 264 -13.74 -0.87 8.59
N VAL A 265 -12.76 -0.84 7.70
CA VAL A 265 -12.79 -1.45 6.36
C VAL A 265 -11.92 -2.72 6.32
N ILE A 266 -11.02 -2.94 7.28
CA ILE A 266 -10.23 -4.17 7.33
C ILE A 266 -11.08 -5.28 7.95
N GLU A 267 -11.61 -6.20 7.12
CA GLU A 267 -12.50 -7.26 7.59
C GLU A 267 -11.81 -8.63 7.66
N THR A 268 -10.67 -8.80 7.00
CA THR A 268 -10.02 -10.11 6.81
C THR A 268 -8.50 -10.03 6.91
N TYR A 269 -7.86 -11.16 7.19
CA TYR A 269 -6.40 -11.25 7.24
C TYR A 269 -5.77 -10.93 5.87
N GLU A 270 -6.48 -11.20 4.76
CA GLU A 270 -6.06 -10.76 3.42
C GLU A 270 -5.95 -9.23 3.34
N ASP A 271 -6.99 -8.53 3.81
CA ASP A 271 -7.03 -7.07 3.77
C ASP A 271 -5.95 -6.48 4.66
N MET A 272 -5.85 -6.99 5.89
CA MET A 272 -4.87 -6.52 6.87
C MET A 272 -3.44 -6.76 6.38
N TYR A 273 -3.18 -7.88 5.70
CA TYR A 273 -1.87 -8.18 5.13
C TYR A 273 -1.51 -7.19 4.01
N TYR A 274 -2.43 -6.93 3.07
CA TYR A 274 -2.18 -5.96 2.01
C TYR A 274 -2.09 -4.53 2.52
N ASP A 275 -2.86 -4.18 3.54
CA ASP A 275 -2.75 -2.89 4.23
C ASP A 275 -1.40 -2.75 4.94
N THR A 276 -0.92 -3.79 5.61
CA THR A 276 0.41 -3.80 6.24
C THR A 276 1.51 -3.62 5.20
N LEU A 277 1.42 -4.28 4.04
CA LEU A 277 2.36 -4.06 2.94
C LEU A 277 2.28 -2.66 2.38
N MET A 278 1.07 -2.10 2.28
CA MET A 278 0.88 -0.70 1.91
C MET A 278 1.60 0.20 2.90
N MET A 279 1.38 0.05 4.21
CA MET A 279 2.06 0.84 5.22
C MET A 279 3.59 0.71 5.15
N LEU A 280 4.12 -0.50 5.00
CA LEU A 280 5.57 -0.73 4.85
C LEU A 280 6.14 -0.08 3.60
N TYR A 281 5.57 -0.39 2.43
CA TYR A 281 6.04 0.12 1.14
C TYR A 281 6.12 1.64 1.16
N THR A 282 5.11 2.22 1.74
CA THR A 282 4.85 3.63 1.59
C THR A 282 5.71 4.38 2.63
N THR A 283 5.97 3.77 3.80
CA THR A 283 6.99 4.21 4.78
C THR A 283 8.44 4.16 4.24
N TYR A 284 8.85 3.04 3.62
CA TYR A 284 10.27 2.75 3.36
C TYR A 284 10.68 2.78 1.88
N ALA A 285 9.81 2.42 0.93
CA ALA A 285 10.21 2.29 -0.47
C ALA A 285 10.61 3.64 -1.06
N ASN A 286 11.74 3.71 -1.79
CA ASN A 286 12.15 4.90 -2.54
C ASN A 286 11.27 5.10 -3.77
N ILE A 287 10.16 5.85 -3.63
CA ILE A 287 9.21 6.17 -4.72
C ILE A 287 9.87 6.98 -5.87
N LYS A 288 11.08 7.51 -5.66
CA LYS A 288 11.88 8.10 -6.74
C LYS A 288 12.70 7.03 -7.44
N GLU A 289 12.09 6.34 -8.40
CA GLU A 289 12.75 5.82 -9.60
C GLU A 289 11.70 5.17 -10.52
N GLU A 290 10.99 5.98 -11.32
CA GLU A 290 10.53 5.65 -12.69
C GLU A 290 9.75 6.86 -13.24
N ASN A 291 10.48 7.78 -13.87
CA ASN A 291 10.00 8.65 -14.96
C ASN A 291 11.08 8.70 -16.03
#